data_AF-A0A4Q0Q5K7-F1
#
_entry.id   AF-A0A4Q0Q5K7-F1
#
_cell.length_a   1.000
_cell.length_b   1.000
_cell.length_c   1.000
_cell.angle_alpha   90.00
_cell.angle_beta   90.00
_cell.angle_gamma   90.00
#
_symmetry.space_group_name_H-M   'P 1'
#
loop_
_entity.id
_entity.type
_entity.pdbx_description
1 polymer ?
#
loop_
_entity_poly.entity_id
_entity_poly.type
_entity_poly.pdbx_seq_one_letter_code
_entity_poly.pdbx_strand_id
1 'polypeptide(L)'
;MTAPGIGPVTALCFLATIDDPARFKRSRSVGAYAGLTTRRYASGEIDWTGRISKCGDKMLRSYLYEAANMLLTRVAKWSALKGWGIRLAKRSGLRKAKVAVARKLAVIL
;
A
#
# COMPACT_ATOMS: atom_id res chain seq x y z
N MET A 1 -7.60 8.20 -15.33
CA MET A 1 -6.45 7.70 -14.54
C MET A 1 -6.65 6.22 -14.27
N THR A 2 -5.80 5.33 -14.80
CA THR A 2 -5.91 3.88 -14.53
C THR A 2 -4.60 3.37 -13.95
N ALA A 3 -4.63 2.94 -12.69
CA ALA A 3 -3.51 2.26 -12.04
C ALA A 3 -3.61 0.74 -12.24
N PRO A 4 -2.51 0.03 -12.53
CA PRO A 4 -2.54 -1.40 -12.82
C PRO A 4 -2.90 -2.20 -11.56
N GLY A 5 -3.88 -3.11 -11.68
CA GLY A 5 -4.36 -3.94 -10.57
C GLY A 5 -5.43 -3.29 -9.69
N ILE A 6 -5.84 -2.05 -9.97
CA ILE A 6 -6.94 -1.36 -9.28
C ILE A 6 -8.23 -1.58 -10.06
N GLY A 7 -9.24 -2.15 -9.38
CA GLY A 7 -10.60 -2.29 -9.91
C GLY A 7 -11.55 -1.19 -9.42
N PRO A 8 -12.79 -1.14 -9.92
CA PRO A 8 -13.77 -0.09 -9.58
C PRO A 8 -14.10 -0.05 -8.08
N VAL A 9 -14.22 -1.21 -7.42
CA VAL A 9 -14.50 -1.29 -5.98
C VAL A 9 -13.34 -0.73 -5.15
N THR A 10 -12.09 -1.08 -5.50
CA THR A 10 -10.91 -0.52 -4.83
C THR A 10 -10.79 0.98 -5.06
N ALA A 11 -11.06 1.45 -6.28
CA ALA A 11 -11.03 2.87 -6.63
C ALA A 11 -12.11 3.65 -5.86
N LEU A 12 -13.33 3.14 -5.79
CA LEU A 12 -14.43 3.77 -5.05
C LEU A 12 -14.11 3.85 -3.56
N CYS A 13 -13.62 2.76 -2.96
CA CYS A 13 -13.23 2.75 -1.55
C CYS A 13 -12.08 3.73 -1.28
N PHE A 14 -11.08 3.80 -2.16
CA PHE A 14 -10.00 4.78 -2.04
C PHE A 14 -10.56 6.21 -2.08
N LEU A 15 -11.39 6.53 -3.07
CA LEU A 15 -12.01 7.84 -3.20
C LEU A 15 -12.84 8.20 -1.97
N ALA A 16 -13.69 7.29 -1.49
CA ALA A 16 -14.53 7.51 -0.32
C ALA A 16 -13.72 7.68 0.99
N THR A 17 -12.57 7.01 1.12
CA THR A 17 -11.74 7.11 2.34
C THR A 17 -10.84 8.36 2.34
N ILE A 18 -10.38 8.77 1.16
CA ILE A 18 -9.55 9.96 0.99
C ILE A 18 -10.39 11.23 1.00
N ASP A 19 -11.51 11.21 0.30
CA ASP A 19 -12.45 12.32 0.12
C ASP A 19 -11.75 13.55 -0.47
N ASP A 20 -11.19 14.42 0.38
CA ASP A 20 -10.33 15.53 -0.04
C ASP A 20 -8.84 15.13 -0.09
N PRO A 21 -8.21 15.03 -1.27
CA PRO A 21 -6.77 14.77 -1.39
C PRO A 21 -5.90 15.95 -0.92
N ALA A 22 -6.41 17.18 -0.95
CA ALA A 22 -5.65 18.38 -0.57
C ALA A 22 -5.31 18.41 0.93
N ARG A 23 -6.05 17.67 1.76
CA ARG A 23 -5.73 17.47 3.19
C ARG A 23 -4.35 16.85 3.42
N PHE A 24 -3.79 16.16 2.42
CA PHE A 24 -2.47 15.55 2.50
C PHE A 24 -1.39 16.42 1.86
N LYS A 25 -0.55 17.06 2.68
CA LYS A 25 0.63 17.82 2.19
C LYS A 25 1.58 16.99 1.31
N ARG A 26 1.61 15.67 1.49
CA ARG A 26 2.48 14.73 0.77
C ARG A 26 1.71 13.46 0.44
N SER A 27 1.81 12.97 -0.79
CA SER A 27 1.20 11.69 -1.21
C SER A 27 1.67 10.50 -0.36
N ARG A 28 2.92 10.52 0.11
CA ARG A 28 3.48 9.51 1.02
C ARG A 28 2.70 9.35 2.33
N SER A 29 1.97 10.38 2.76
CA SER A 29 1.15 10.36 3.96
C SER A 29 -0.09 9.46 3.81
N VAL A 30 -0.57 9.25 2.58
CA VAL A 30 -1.71 8.37 2.31
C VAL A 30 -1.40 6.92 2.70
N GLY A 31 -0.18 6.45 2.43
CA GLY A 31 0.24 5.11 2.86
C GLY A 31 0.28 4.95 4.39
N ALA A 32 0.56 6.03 5.14
CA ALA A 32 0.49 6.03 6.60
C ALA A 32 -0.96 6.05 7.09
N TYR A 33 -1.81 6.85 6.44
CA TYR A 33 -3.24 6.96 6.72
C TYR A 33 -3.98 5.64 6.49
N ALA A 34 -3.59 4.87 5.47
CA ALA A 34 -4.11 3.52 5.22
C ALA A 34 -3.52 2.43 6.16
N GLY A 35 -2.65 2.81 7.11
CA GLY A 35 -2.03 1.87 8.06
C GLY A 35 -1.02 0.91 7.44
N LEU A 36 -0.43 1.27 6.28
CA LEU A 36 0.51 0.46 5.51
C LEU A 36 1.98 0.80 5.79
N THR A 37 2.26 1.75 6.67
CA THR A 37 3.61 2.05 7.17
C THR A 37 3.95 1.23 8.39
N THR A 38 5.24 0.99 8.63
CA THR A 38 5.72 0.32 9.84
C THR A 38 5.36 1.11 11.08
N ARG A 39 5.02 0.40 12.16
CA ARG A 39 4.92 0.98 13.50
C ARG A 39 6.32 1.21 14.02
N ARG A 40 6.59 2.42 14.51
CA ARG A 40 7.81 2.75 15.26
C ARG A 40 7.42 2.89 16.73
N TYR A 41 8.26 2.36 17.61
CA TYR A 41 8.14 2.56 19.05
C TYR A 41 9.47 3.16 19.52
N ALA A 42 9.38 4.35 20.13
CA ALA A 42 10.52 5.09 20.62
C ALA A 42 10.20 5.67 22.01
N SER A 43 10.96 5.32 23.05
CA SER A 43 10.74 5.76 24.44
C SER A 43 11.97 6.40 25.09
N GLY A 44 12.87 6.99 24.28
CA GLY A 44 14.13 7.60 24.73
C GLY A 44 15.29 6.60 24.80
N GLU A 45 15.07 5.46 25.46
CA GLU A 45 16.09 4.41 25.62
C GLU A 45 16.00 3.30 24.55
N ILE A 46 14.81 3.11 23.98
CA ILE A 46 14.52 2.04 23.02
C ILE A 46 13.94 2.66 21.76
N ASP A 47 14.50 2.32 20.60
CA ASP A 47 13.94 2.63 19.27
C ASP A 47 13.91 1.35 18.42
N TRP A 48 12.70 0.91 18.06
CA TRP A 48 12.54 -0.24 17.17
C TRP A 48 11.41 -0.06 16.16
N THR A 49 11.57 -0.73 15.02
CA THR A 49 10.61 -0.72 13.91
C THR A 49 9.97 -2.09 13.73
N GLY A 50 8.65 -2.14 13.77
CA GLY A 50 7.89 -3.39 13.77
C GLY A 50 7.08 -3.66 12.51
N ARG A 51 6.00 -4.42 12.71
CA ARG A 51 4.99 -4.69 11.68
C ARG A 51 4.30 -3.39 11.23
N ILE A 52 3.50 -3.45 10.17
CA ILE A 52 2.67 -2.32 9.78
C ILE A 52 1.78 -1.85 10.92
N SER A 53 1.52 -0.55 11.00
CA SER A 53 0.75 0.08 12.07
C SER A 53 -0.68 -0.45 12.12
N LYS A 54 -1.30 -0.69 10.96
CA LYS A 54 -2.73 -0.97 10.80
C LYS A 54 -3.64 0.14 11.35
N CYS A 55 -3.08 1.29 11.71
CA CYS A 55 -3.82 2.49 12.09
C CYS A 55 -4.44 3.09 10.83
N GLY A 56 -5.78 3.07 10.73
CA GLY A 56 -6.50 3.54 9.55
C GLY A 56 -7.61 2.59 9.12
N ASP A 57 -8.17 2.87 7.94
CA ASP A 57 -9.30 2.11 7.43
C ASP A 57 -8.92 0.66 7.06
N LYS A 58 -9.62 -0.31 7.66
CA LYS A 58 -9.37 -1.74 7.44
C LYS A 58 -9.78 -2.19 6.03
N MET A 59 -10.86 -1.63 5.49
CA MET A 59 -11.39 -1.98 4.17
C MET A 59 -10.46 -1.51 3.07
N LEU A 60 -10.06 -0.24 3.09
CA LEU A 60 -9.10 0.34 2.16
C LEU A 60 -7.79 -0.46 2.15
N ARG A 61 -7.26 -0.76 3.34
CA ARG A 61 -6.03 -1.54 3.46
C ARG A 61 -6.17 -2.95 2.87
N SER A 62 -7.31 -3.61 3.08
CA SER A 62 -7.58 -4.93 2.49
C SER A 62 -7.70 -4.86 0.97
N TYR A 63 -8.40 -3.86 0.43
CA TYR A 63 -8.56 -3.71 -1.02
C TYR A 63 -7.25 -3.33 -1.73
N LEU A 64 -6.41 -2.49 -1.12
CA LEU A 64 -5.07 -2.22 -1.64
C LEU A 64 -4.17 -3.46 -1.60
N TYR A 65 -4.33 -4.33 -0.58
CA TYR A 65 -3.63 -5.60 -0.51
C TYR A 65 -4.08 -6.56 -1.63
N GLU A 66 -5.38 -6.67 -1.89
CA GLU A 66 -5.89 -7.50 -2.99
C GLU A 66 -5.52 -6.94 -4.36
N ALA A 67 -5.53 -5.62 -4.54
CA ALA A 67 -5.02 -4.99 -5.76
C ALA A 67 -3.54 -5.32 -6.00
N ALA A 68 -2.72 -5.27 -4.95
CA ALA A 68 -1.32 -5.68 -5.01
C ALA A 68 -1.16 -7.19 -5.29
N ASN A 69 -2.02 -8.04 -4.72
CA ASN A 69 -2.06 -9.46 -5.00
C ASN A 69 -2.34 -9.72 -6.48
N MET A 70 -3.37 -9.09 -7.04
CA MET A 70 -3.72 -9.19 -8.46
C MET A 70 -2.60 -8.69 -9.37
N LEU A 71 -1.98 -7.56 -9.04
CA LEU A 71 -0.86 -7.02 -9.82
C LEU A 71 0.33 -7.99 -9.89
N LEU A 72 0.64 -8.68 -8.80
CA LEU A 72 1.79 -9.58 -8.72
C LEU A 72 1.51 -10.99 -9.26
N THR A 73 0.26 -11.44 -9.29
CA THR A 73 -0.08 -12.84 -9.59
C THR A 73 -0.89 -13.06 -10.85
N ARG A 74 -1.75 -12.10 -11.25
CA ARG A 74 -2.74 -12.30 -12.34
C ARG A 74 -2.56 -11.34 -13.50
N VAL A 75 -2.20 -10.08 -13.24
CA VAL A 75 -2.04 -9.08 -14.31
C VAL A 75 -0.86 -9.49 -15.20
N ALA A 76 -1.11 -9.87 -16.45
CA ALA A 76 -0.05 -10.25 -17.39
C ALA A 76 0.85 -9.05 -17.75
N LYS A 77 0.22 -7.88 -17.98
CA LYS A 77 0.90 -6.65 -18.38
C LYS A 77 2.05 -6.29 -17.44
N TRP A 78 3.21 -6.03 -18.02
CA TRP A 78 4.37 -5.58 -17.26
C TRP A 78 4.22 -4.11 -16.82
N SER A 79 4.72 -3.79 -15.63
CA SER A 79 4.87 -2.42 -15.16
C SER A 79 6.10 -2.30 -14.25
N ALA A 80 6.66 -1.10 -14.14
CA ALA A 80 7.78 -0.84 -13.23
C ALA A 80 7.42 -1.20 -11.77
N LEU A 81 6.15 -0.99 -11.37
CA LEU A 81 5.64 -1.39 -10.06
C LEU A 81 5.62 -2.91 -9.88
N LYS A 82 5.13 -3.66 -10.88
CA LYS A 82 5.15 -5.12 -10.88
C LYS A 82 6.59 -5.66 -10.83
N GLY A 83 7.50 -5.14 -11.65
CA GLY A 83 8.91 -5.54 -11.64
C GLY A 83 9.60 -5.27 -10.30
N TRP A 84 9.34 -4.11 -9.69
CA TRP A 84 9.82 -3.81 -8.32
C TRP A 84 9.25 -4.78 -7.28
N GLY A 85 7.94 -5.05 -7.33
CA GLY A 85 7.28 -5.96 -6.40
C GLY A 85 7.75 -7.41 -6.54
N ILE A 86 8.01 -7.90 -7.76
CA ILE A 86 8.58 -9.24 -8.00
C ILE A 86 9.99 -9.34 -7.42
N ARG A 87 10.86 -8.33 -7.62
CA ARG A 87 12.20 -8.31 -7.01
C ARG A 87 12.13 -8.34 -5.48
N LEU A 88 11.18 -7.61 -4.90
CA LEU A 88 10.96 -7.63 -3.46
C LEU A 88 10.41 -8.97 -2.97
N ALA A 89 9.53 -9.62 -3.74
CA ALA A 89 9.01 -10.95 -3.41
C ALA A 89 10.13 -11.99 -3.38
N LYS A 90 11.08 -11.92 -4.30
CA LYS A 90 12.28 -12.79 -4.32
C LYS A 90 13.17 -12.58 -3.09
N ARG A 91 13.32 -11.34 -2.61
CA ARG A 91 14.19 -11.02 -1.46
C ARG A 91 13.54 -11.29 -0.10
N SER A 92 12.26 -10.99 0.04
CA SER A 92 11.61 -10.87 1.37
C SER A 92 10.31 -11.66 1.50
N GLY A 93 9.94 -12.43 0.47
CA GLY A 93 8.73 -13.22 0.42
C GLY A 93 7.51 -12.46 -0.10
N LEU A 94 6.60 -13.20 -0.71
CA LEU A 94 5.44 -12.66 -1.43
C LEU A 94 4.51 -11.84 -0.53
N ARG A 95 4.28 -12.27 0.72
CA ARG A 95 3.39 -11.56 1.66
C ARG A 95 3.91 -10.14 1.99
N LYS A 96 5.22 -10.00 2.25
CA LYS A 96 5.84 -8.70 2.51
C LYS A 96 5.84 -7.82 1.26
N ALA A 97 6.10 -8.43 0.09
CA ALA A 97 6.03 -7.72 -1.19
C ALA A 97 4.64 -7.17 -1.50
N LYS A 98 3.57 -7.95 -1.27
CA LYS A 98 2.18 -7.48 -1.44
C LYS A 98 1.88 -6.25 -0.58
N VAL A 99 2.28 -6.25 0.70
CA VAL A 99 2.10 -5.09 1.59
C VAL A 99 2.87 -3.87 1.09
N ALA A 100 4.10 -4.06 0.63
CA ALA A 100 4.91 -2.96 0.12
C ALA A 100 4.37 -2.39 -1.20
N VAL A 101 3.85 -3.24 -2.09
CA VAL A 101 3.17 -2.82 -3.32
C VAL A 101 1.85 -2.12 -3.00
N ALA A 102 1.07 -2.62 -2.05
CA ALA A 102 -0.15 -1.95 -1.58
C ALA A 102 0.15 -0.53 -1.07
N ARG A 103 1.20 -0.37 -0.26
CA ARG A 103 1.67 0.95 0.19
C ARG A 103 2.02 1.86 -0.99
N LYS A 104 2.68 1.31 -2.01
CA LYS A 104 3.10 2.09 -3.18
C LYS A 104 1.93 2.46 -4.07
N LEU A 105 0.92 1.59 -4.22
CA LEU A 105 -0.36 1.91 -4.85
C LEU A 105 -1.05 3.08 -4.15
N ALA A 106 -1.11 3.05 -2.82
CA ALA A 106 -1.72 4.14 -2.02
C ALA A 106 -1.05 5.51 -2.21
N VAL A 107 0.19 5.56 -2.70
CA VAL A 107 0.95 6.80 -2.91
C VAL A 107 0.84 7.30 -4.36
N ILE A 108 0.50 6.41 -5.29
CA ILE A 108 0.39 6.71 -6.73
C ILE A 108 -1.04 7.08 -7.12
N LEU A 109 -2.03 6.51 -6.42
CA LEU A 109 -3.43 6.92 -6.48
C LEU A 109 -3.60 8.30 -5.85
#